data_AF-A0A1I6K3J8-F1
#
_entry.id   AF-A0A1I6K3J8-F1
#
_cell.length_a   1.000
_cell.length_b   1.000
_cell.length_c   1.000
_cell.angle_alpha   90.00
_cell.angle_beta   90.00
_cell.angle_gamma   90.00
#
_symmetry.space_group_name_H-M   'P 1'
#
loop_
_entity.id
_entity.type
_entity.pdbx_description
1 polymer ?
#
loop_
_entity_poly.entity_id
_entity_poly.type
_entity_poly.pdbx_seq_one_letter_code
_entity_poly.pdbx_strand_id
1 'polypeptide(L)' 'MKKLSENGLLRHVGNGAYLLTDEGEAYLDEEYDAEEGVYLDTGDTSSNGAPDEGTNDV' A
#
# COMPACT_ATOMS: atom_id res chain seq x y z
N MET A 1 3.70 -12.65 -4.29
CA MET A 1 5.00 -12.05 -4.64
C MET A 1 5.08 -11.58 -6.08
N LYS A 2 4.86 -12.44 -7.09
CA LYS A 2 4.93 -12.01 -8.51
C LYS A 2 4.09 -10.76 -8.84
N LYS A 3 2.81 -10.74 -8.42
CA LYS A 3 1.91 -9.60 -8.62
C LYS A 3 2.42 -8.30 -7.96
N LEU A 4 2.96 -8.37 -6.74
CA LEU A 4 3.50 -7.20 -6.05
C LEU A 4 4.78 -6.69 -6.75
N SER A 5 5.62 -7.59 -7.25
CA SER A 5 6.78 -7.21 -8.06
C SER A 5 6.42 -6.61 -9.40
N GLU A 6 5.35 -7.08 -10.04
CA GLU A 6 4.83 -6.50 -11.28
C GLU A 6 4.27 -5.09 -11.06
N ASN A 7 3.82 -4.76 -9.84
CA ASN A 7 3.36 -3.43 -9.43
C ASN A 7 4.47 -2.59 -8.76
N GLY A 8 5.73 -2.98 -8.86
CA GLY A 8 6.86 -2.18 -8.35
C GLY A 8 7.09 -2.25 -6.83
N LEU A 9 6.16 -2.82 -6.05
CA LEU A 9 6.26 -2.89 -4.58
C LEU A 9 7.35 -3.84 -4.06
N LEU A 10 7.82 -4.77 -4.90
CA LEU A 10 8.87 -5.73 -4.54
C LEU A 10 9.88 -5.90 -5.68
N ARG A 11 11.17 -5.87 -5.36
CA ARG A 11 12.25 -6.17 -6.32
C ARG A 11 12.74 -7.61 -6.17
N HIS A 12 12.65 -8.40 -7.23
CA HIS A 12 13.22 -9.74 -7.24
C HIS A 12 14.75 -9.68 -7.30
N VAL A 13 15.42 -10.44 -6.43
CA VAL A 13 16.90 -10.51 -6.36
C VAL A 13 17.48 -11.90 -6.67
N GLY A 14 16.63 -12.88 -6.99
CA GLY A 14 17.03 -14.24 -7.37
C GLY A 14 16.65 -15.31 -6.34
N ASN A 15 16.58 -16.57 -6.77
CA ASN A 15 16.24 -17.74 -5.93
C ASN A 15 14.91 -17.58 -5.16
N GLY A 16 13.95 -16.82 -5.70
CA GLY A 16 12.67 -16.56 -5.03
C GLY A 16 12.76 -15.56 -3.87
N ALA A 17 13.91 -14.90 -3.68
CA ALA A 17 14.07 -13.81 -2.72
C ALA A 17 13.65 -12.46 -3.33
N TYR A 18 13.06 -11.61 -2.49
CA TYR A 18 12.55 -10.30 -2.84
C TYR A 18 12.99 -9.27 -1.81
N LEU A 19 13.22 -8.03 -2.26
CA LEU A 19 13.42 -6.86 -1.41
C LEU A 19 12.20 -5.95 -1.51
N LEU A 20 11.82 -5.35 -0.38
CA LEU A 20 10.86 -4.26 -0.36
C LEU A 20 11.46 -3.05 -1.11
N THR A 21 10.63 -2.35 -1.87
CA THR A 21 10.98 -1.08 -2.52
C THR A 21 10.45 0.08 -1.69
N ASP A 22 10.87 1.31 -2.02
CA ASP A 22 10.37 2.50 -1.33
C ASP A 22 8.85 2.65 -1.49
N GLU A 23 8.30 2.36 -2.68
CA GLU A 23 6.85 2.31 -2.93
C GLU A 23 6.16 1.20 -2.13
N GLY A 24 6.84 0.06 -1.95
CA GLY A 24 6.36 -1.05 -1.13
C GLY A 24 6.30 -0.71 0.35
N GLU A 25 7.26 0.08 0.85
CA GLU A 25 7.27 0.60 2.23
C GLU A 25 6.14 1.63 2.39
N ALA A 26 6.05 2.60 1.50
CA ALA A 26 4.99 3.62 1.50
C ALA A 26 3.58 3.02 1.38
N TYR A 27 3.39 1.91 0.65
CA TYR A 27 2.10 1.20 0.61
C TYR A 27 1.71 0.63 1.98
N LEU A 28 2.68 0.14 2.75
CA LEU A 28 2.44 -0.39 4.09
C LEU A 28 2.18 0.73 5.10
N ASP A 29 2.78 1.90 4.89
CA ASP A 29 2.59 3.10 5.72
C ASP A 29 1.38 3.96 5.28
N GLU A 30 0.56 3.46 4.34
CA GLU A 30 -0.62 4.18 3.82
C GLU A 30 -0.28 5.53 3.17
N GLU A 31 0.93 5.64 2.59
CA GLU A 31 1.44 6.82 1.86
C GLU A 31 1.51 6.59 0.34
N TYR A 32 1.14 5.40 -0.14
CA TYR A 32 1.14 5.06 -1.57
C TYR A 32 -0.12 4.28 -1.96
N ASP A 33 -0.83 4.77 -2.97
CA ASP A 33 -1.97 4.08 -3.57
C ASP A 33 -1.47 3.09 -4.62
N ALA A 34 -1.55 1.79 -4.31
CA ALA A 34 -1.12 0.73 -5.22
C ALA A 34 -2.11 0.44 -6.36
N GLU A 35 -3.35 0.93 -6.29
CA GLU A 35 -4.31 0.82 -7.38
C GLU A 35 -4.03 1.90 -8.45
N GLU A 36 -3.83 3.14 -8.00
CA GLU A 36 -3.58 4.29 -8.88
C GLU A 36 -2.09 4.47 -9.23
N GLY A 37 -1.18 3.84 -8.47
CA GLY A 37 0.27 3.89 -8.70
C GLY A 37 0.88 5.25 -8.40
N VAL A 38 0.40 5.93 -7.35
CA VAL A 38 0.83 7.27 -6.97
C VAL A 38 1.06 7.39 -5.46
N TYR A 39 2.03 8.24 -5.08
CA TYR A 39 2.17 8.64 -3.68
C TYR A 39 1.00 9.52 -3.29
N LEU A 40 0.48 9.27 -2.09
CA LEU A 40 -0.49 10.13 -1.45
C LEU A 40 0.25 11.38 -0.97
N ASP A 41 -0.24 12.56 -1.35
CA ASP A 41 0.26 13.80 -0.80
C ASP A 41 -0.28 13.90 0.63
N THR A 42 0.50 13.41 1.60
CA THR A 42 0.18 13.48 3.04
C THR A 42 0.38 14.92 3.53
N GLY A 43 -0.24 15.88 2.87
CA GLY A 43 -0.34 17.26 3.30
C GLY A 43 -1.34 17.36 4.45
N ASP A 44 -0.93 17.00 5.67
CA ASP A 44 -1.64 17.21 6.93
C ASP A 44 -3.18 17.10 6.81
N THR A 45 -3.69 15.93 6.46
CA THR A 45 -5.13 15.68 6.52
C THR A 45 -5.43 14.77 7.70
N SER A 46 -5.52 15.41 8.87
CA SER A 46 -6.51 15.04 9.87
C SER A 46 -7.92 15.14 9.23
N SER A 47 -8.27 14.18 8.38
CA SER A 47 -9.62 14.05 7.84
C SER A 47 -10.00 12.58 7.84
N ASN A 48 -10.51 12.16 8.99
CA ASN A 48 -11.54 11.15 9.16
C ASN A 48 -11.39 9.91 8.26
N GLY A 49 -10.60 8.95 8.75
CA GLY A 49 -10.97 7.55 8.55
C GLY A 49 -12.38 7.38 9.10
N ALA A 50 -13.36 7.30 8.20
CA ALA A 50 -14.71 6.91 8.57
C ALA A 50 -14.62 5.54 9.24
N PRO A 51 -15.13 5.33 10.46
CA PRO A 51 -15.39 3.97 10.89
C PRO A 51 -16.45 3.43 9.94
N ASP A 52 -16.10 2.41 9.16
CA ASP A 52 -17.07 1.50 8.60
C ASP A 52 -17.75 0.82 9.80
N GLU A 53 -18.77 1.49 10.34
CA GLU A 53 -19.71 0.89 11.27
C GLU A 53 -20.56 -0.08 10.46
N GLY A 54 -20.02 -1.28 10.24
CA GLY A 54 -20.81 -2.46 9.92
C GLY A 54 -21.83 -2.67 11.03
N THR A 55 -23.02 -2.10 10.87
CA THR A 55 -24.17 -2.41 11.71
C THR A 55 -24.56 -3.85 11.43
N ASN A 56 -24.03 -4.77 12.23
CA ASN A 56 -24.56 -6.12 12.33
C ASN A 56 -25.90 -6.04 13.08
N ASP A 57 -26.97 -5.76 12.34
CA ASP A 57 -28.34 -5.98 12.77
C ASP A 57 -28.52 -7.50 13.00
N VAL A 58 -28.82 -7.89 14.25
CA VAL A 58 -29.14 -9.27 14.67
C VAL A 58 -30.56 -9.33 15.21
#